data_AF-A0A7Y4RSA8-F1
#
_entry.id   AF-A0A7Y4RSA8-F1
#
_cell.length_a   1.000
_cell.length_b   1.000
_cell.length_c   1.000
_cell.angle_alpha   90.00
_cell.angle_beta   90.00
_cell.angle_gamma   90.00
#
_symmetry.space_group_name_H-M   'P 1'
#
loop_
_entity.id
_entity.type
_entity.pdbx_description
1 polymer ?
#
loop_
_entity_poly.entity_id
_entity_poly.type
_entity_poly.pdbx_seq_one_letter_code
_entity_poly.pdbx_strand_id
1 'polypeptide(L)'
;MSEWWTYRLSDFLLFSPRAYYRLVEIYNREIWPLQLPLFAIGCSLFALVRRRDLFAARLVAAMLAAAWLWVGIGFEWRQFAQINWFATYVAGGFVLQAALLIWIGVIKGRLSFGQVGRARTALGNGLILLGVIGYPILDLAFGRGVAGIGTFGSMPDPTVAATLGVLFLSSGKPRWILLLIPILSSLLSGAMLYAMQAPDWWVALVVAGMGVGAVFRRSTPASESHIR
;
A
#
# COMPACT_ATOMS: atom_id res chain seq x y z
N MET A 1 28.33 23.15 18.41
CA MET A 1 26.97 22.78 17.97
C MET A 1 27.13 21.60 17.04
N SER A 2 26.53 20.45 17.36
CA SER A 2 26.58 19.28 16.47
C SER A 2 25.87 19.61 15.16
N GLU A 3 26.61 19.55 14.07
CA GLU A 3 26.12 19.83 12.73
C GLU A 3 25.15 18.73 12.30
N TRP A 4 23.85 19.02 12.37
CA TRP A 4 22.72 18.12 12.11
C TRP A 4 22.73 17.52 10.70
N TRP A 5 23.56 18.04 9.80
CA TRP A 5 23.81 17.49 8.46
C TRP A 5 24.80 16.31 8.43
N THR A 6 25.38 15.91 9.56
CA THR A 6 26.19 14.68 9.65
C THR A 6 25.36 13.41 9.83
N TYR A 7 24.10 13.53 10.26
CA TYR A 7 23.22 12.39 10.45
C TYR A 7 22.79 11.77 9.12
N ARG A 8 22.95 10.46 9.03
CA ARG A 8 22.46 9.62 7.94
C ARG A 8 21.12 9.01 8.34
N LEU A 9 20.32 8.61 7.35
CA LEU A 9 19.04 7.95 7.60
C LEU A 9 19.19 6.65 8.43
N SER A 10 20.33 5.97 8.28
CA SER A 10 20.71 4.79 9.08
C SER A 10 20.80 5.09 10.58
N ASP A 11 21.16 6.32 10.96
CA ASP A 11 21.36 6.70 12.37
C ASP A 11 20.03 6.81 13.13
N PHE A 12 18.91 6.86 12.40
CA PHE A 12 17.56 6.85 12.96
C PHE A 12 16.93 5.45 13.01
N LEU A 13 17.63 4.41 12.52
CA LEU A 13 17.17 3.02 12.69
C LEU A 13 17.43 2.56 14.12
N LEU A 14 16.34 2.35 14.87
CA LEU A 14 16.38 1.88 16.26
C LEU A 14 16.57 0.37 16.39
N PHE A 15 16.71 -0.32 15.27
CA PHE A 15 16.76 -1.77 15.18
C PHE A 15 17.67 -2.21 14.03
N SER A 16 18.14 -3.46 14.09
CA SER A 16 18.94 -4.05 13.00
C SER A 16 18.04 -4.67 11.91
N PRO A 17 18.48 -4.73 10.65
CA PRO A 17 17.74 -5.41 9.58
C PRO A 17 17.37 -6.86 9.91
N ARG A 18 18.26 -7.57 10.61
CA ARG A 18 18.02 -8.94 11.07
C ARG A 18 16.86 -9.02 12.07
N ALA A 19 16.74 -8.06 12.99
CA ALA A 19 15.63 -8.00 13.93
C ALA A 19 14.30 -7.78 13.21
N TYR A 20 14.27 -6.88 12.22
CA TYR A 20 13.09 -6.63 11.40
C TYR A 20 12.64 -7.87 10.62
N TYR A 21 13.53 -8.51 9.86
CA TYR A 21 13.16 -9.70 9.09
C TYR A 21 12.73 -10.86 10.00
N ARG A 22 13.35 -11.01 11.17
CA ARG A 22 12.94 -12.02 12.14
C ARG A 22 11.55 -11.73 12.72
N LEU A 23 11.23 -10.47 13.00
CA LEU A 23 9.90 -10.05 13.43
C LEU A 23 8.84 -10.40 12.37
N VAL A 24 9.13 -10.10 11.10
CA VAL A 24 8.26 -10.44 9.96
C VAL A 24 8.03 -11.96 9.89
N GLU A 25 9.08 -12.77 10.01
CA GLU A 25 8.95 -14.23 10.02
C GLU A 25 8.08 -14.77 11.15
N ILE A 26 8.24 -14.24 12.37
CA ILE A 26 7.48 -14.66 13.53
C ILE A 26 6.01 -14.29 13.33
N TYR A 27 5.72 -13.03 12.99
CA TYR A 27 4.37 -12.56 12.77
C TYR A 27 3.66 -13.34 11.65
N ASN A 28 4.33 -13.60 10.53
CA ASN A 28 3.75 -14.38 9.44
C ASN A 28 3.43 -15.82 9.86
N ARG A 29 4.22 -16.44 10.74
CA ARG A 29 3.88 -17.76 11.30
C ARG A 29 2.69 -17.69 12.25
N GLU A 30 2.59 -16.63 13.05
CA GLU A 30 1.48 -16.44 14.00
C GLU A 30 0.14 -16.28 13.30
N ILE A 31 0.10 -15.55 12.18
CA ILE A 31 -1.15 -15.34 11.43
C ILE A 31 -1.47 -16.49 10.48
N TRP A 32 -0.58 -17.48 10.30
CA TRP A 32 -0.88 -18.64 9.46
C TRP A 32 -2.09 -19.40 10.01
N PRO A 33 -3.09 -19.77 9.18
CA PRO A 33 -3.14 -19.76 7.71
C PRO A 33 -3.90 -18.57 7.08
N LEU A 34 -4.07 -17.45 7.78
CA LEU A 34 -4.86 -16.30 7.33
C LEU A 34 -4.37 -15.68 6.02
N GLN A 35 -3.11 -15.91 5.61
CA GLN A 35 -2.61 -15.46 4.30
C GLN A 35 -3.39 -16.07 3.13
N LEU A 36 -3.95 -17.28 3.28
CA LEU A 36 -4.74 -17.93 2.22
C LEU A 36 -6.04 -17.15 1.90
N PRO A 37 -6.92 -16.86 2.88
CA PRO A 37 -8.09 -16.02 2.60
C PRO A 37 -7.71 -14.59 2.23
N LEU A 38 -6.64 -14.02 2.78
CA LEU A 38 -6.17 -12.69 2.38
C LEU A 38 -5.71 -12.65 0.91
N PHE A 39 -5.04 -13.70 0.44
CA PHE A 39 -4.69 -13.86 -0.97
C PHE A 39 -5.94 -13.97 -1.84
N ALA A 40 -6.93 -14.77 -1.43
CA ALA A 40 -8.21 -14.88 -2.14
C ALA A 40 -8.95 -13.52 -2.22
N ILE A 41 -8.96 -12.76 -1.12
CA ILE A 41 -9.47 -11.38 -1.07
C ILE A 41 -8.72 -10.51 -2.09
N GLY A 42 -7.38 -10.54 -2.09
CA GLY A 42 -6.55 -9.82 -3.06
C GLY A 42 -6.88 -10.19 -4.52
N CYS A 43 -7.02 -11.48 -4.84
CA CYS A 43 -7.43 -11.95 -6.16
C CYS A 43 -8.82 -11.46 -6.54
N SER A 44 -9.77 -11.47 -5.60
CA SER A 44 -11.14 -11.01 -5.86
C SER A 44 -11.22 -9.53 -6.23
N LEU A 45 -10.24 -8.70 -5.80
CA LEU A 45 -10.17 -7.29 -6.20
C LEU A 45 -10.14 -7.15 -7.73
N PHE A 46 -9.43 -8.02 -8.44
CA PHE A 46 -9.40 -8.00 -9.90
C PHE A 46 -10.79 -8.21 -10.52
N ALA A 47 -11.56 -9.16 -10.00
CA ALA A 47 -12.90 -9.42 -10.51
C ALA A 47 -13.83 -8.24 -10.17
N LEU A 48 -13.79 -7.75 -8.93
CA LEU A 48 -14.72 -6.73 -8.44
C LEU A 48 -14.52 -5.37 -9.12
N VAL A 49 -13.28 -4.93 -9.37
CA VAL A 49 -13.03 -3.64 -10.06
C VAL A 49 -13.56 -3.64 -11.51
N ARG A 50 -13.85 -4.81 -12.10
CA ARG A 50 -14.40 -4.95 -13.45
C ARG A 50 -15.92 -4.93 -13.50
N ARG A 51 -16.63 -5.17 -12.39
CA ARG A 51 -18.11 -5.27 -12.38
C ARG A 51 -18.83 -3.94 -12.58
N ARG A 52 -18.13 -2.80 -12.37
CA ARG A 52 -18.62 -1.42 -12.62
C ARG A 52 -19.94 -1.05 -11.93
N ASP A 53 -20.38 -1.82 -10.95
CA ASP A 53 -21.55 -1.55 -10.14
C ASP A 53 -21.18 -0.97 -8.76
N LEU A 54 -22.17 -0.35 -8.11
CA LEU A 54 -21.97 0.32 -6.81
C LEU A 54 -21.69 -0.68 -5.68
N PHE A 55 -22.24 -1.89 -5.75
CA PHE A 55 -22.06 -2.91 -4.73
C PHE A 55 -20.60 -3.40 -4.72
N ALA A 56 -20.05 -3.73 -5.89
CA ALA A 56 -18.66 -4.10 -6.06
C ALA A 56 -17.71 -2.99 -5.60
N ALA A 57 -18.03 -1.72 -5.87
CA ALA A 57 -17.23 -0.60 -5.39
C ALA A 57 -17.24 -0.47 -3.86
N ARG A 58 -18.40 -0.63 -3.22
CA ARG A 58 -18.50 -0.66 -1.75
C ARG A 58 -17.77 -1.84 -1.14
N LEU A 59 -17.89 -3.01 -1.75
CA LEU A 59 -17.24 -4.23 -1.28
C LEU A 59 -15.71 -4.10 -1.36
N VAL A 60 -15.17 -3.61 -2.48
CA VAL A 60 -13.73 -3.33 -2.62
C VAL A 60 -13.25 -2.33 -1.56
N ALA A 61 -14.00 -1.25 -1.34
CA ALA A 61 -13.65 -0.27 -0.30
C ALA A 61 -13.64 -0.89 1.10
N ALA A 62 -14.62 -1.76 1.42
CA ALA A 62 -14.69 -2.46 2.70
C ALA A 62 -13.53 -3.45 2.87
N MET A 63 -13.20 -4.22 1.82
CA MET A 63 -12.09 -5.19 1.84
C MET A 63 -10.74 -4.49 2.05
N LEU A 64 -10.50 -3.38 1.33
CA LEU A 64 -9.30 -2.58 1.54
C LEU A 64 -9.28 -1.97 2.93
N ALA A 65 -10.38 -1.41 3.42
CA ALA A 65 -10.43 -0.85 4.77
C ALA A 65 -10.13 -1.90 5.85
N ALA A 66 -10.67 -3.10 5.72
CA ALA A 66 -10.38 -4.21 6.62
C ALA A 66 -8.89 -4.61 6.57
N ALA A 67 -8.30 -4.69 5.37
CA ALA A 67 -6.87 -4.98 5.21
C ALA A 67 -5.98 -3.88 5.82
N TRP A 68 -6.30 -2.60 5.60
CA TRP A 68 -5.59 -1.47 6.21
C TRP A 68 -5.68 -1.49 7.73
N LEU A 69 -6.87 -1.75 8.28
CA LEU A 69 -7.08 -1.82 9.72
C LEU A 69 -6.33 -3.02 10.33
N TRP A 70 -6.40 -4.18 9.66
CA TRP A 70 -5.69 -5.39 10.09
C TRP A 70 -4.19 -5.20 10.10
N VAL A 71 -3.60 -4.64 9.04
CA VAL A 71 -2.16 -4.38 8.96
C VAL A 71 -1.72 -3.31 9.97
N GLY A 72 -2.49 -2.22 10.10
CA GLY A 72 -2.19 -1.14 11.04
C GLY A 72 -2.21 -1.59 12.51
N ILE A 73 -3.20 -2.38 12.90
CA ILE A 73 -3.29 -2.88 14.28
C ILE A 73 -2.38 -4.09 14.48
N GLY A 74 -2.44 -5.05 13.58
CA GLY A 74 -1.79 -6.35 13.69
C GLY A 74 -0.28 -6.29 13.53
N PHE A 75 0.21 -5.61 12.49
CA PHE A 75 1.64 -5.50 12.23
C PHE A 75 2.23 -4.21 12.79
N GLU A 76 1.78 -3.04 12.34
CA GLU A 76 2.41 -1.75 12.67
C GLU A 76 2.38 -1.48 14.19
N TRP A 77 1.21 -1.61 14.82
CA TRP A 77 1.07 -1.31 16.24
C TRP A 77 1.52 -2.47 17.13
N ARG A 78 1.00 -3.68 16.95
CA ARG A 78 1.26 -4.79 17.88
C ARG A 78 2.67 -5.35 17.77
N GLN A 79 3.25 -5.39 16.57
CA GLN A 79 4.55 -6.02 16.34
C GLN A 79 5.64 -4.98 16.13
N PHE A 80 5.47 -4.10 15.15
CA PHE A 80 6.55 -3.21 14.74
C PHE A 80 6.82 -2.09 15.74
N ALA A 81 5.79 -1.58 16.43
CA ALA A 81 5.96 -0.57 17.48
C ALA A 81 6.80 -1.06 18.67
N GLN A 82 6.98 -2.37 18.84
CA GLN A 82 7.85 -2.92 19.89
C GLN A 82 9.34 -2.62 19.65
N ILE A 83 9.76 -2.54 18.38
CA ILE A 83 11.15 -2.28 18.00
C ILE A 83 11.35 -0.89 17.38
N ASN A 84 10.27 -0.23 16.98
CA ASN A 84 10.28 1.09 16.36
C ASN A 84 9.08 1.91 16.83
N TRP A 85 9.29 2.78 17.83
CA TRP A 85 8.20 3.60 18.39
C TRP A 85 7.45 4.42 17.32
N PHE A 86 8.13 4.81 16.23
CA PHE A 86 7.54 5.56 15.13
C PHE A 86 6.41 4.78 14.43
N ALA A 87 6.44 3.44 14.45
CA ALA A 87 5.39 2.59 13.89
C ALA A 87 4.02 2.82 14.56
N THR A 88 3.98 3.36 15.78
CA THR A 88 2.72 3.78 16.42
C THR A 88 1.99 4.87 15.61
N TYR A 89 2.74 5.82 15.06
CA TYR A 89 2.17 6.89 14.22
C TYR A 89 1.78 6.36 12.84
N VAL A 90 2.58 5.44 12.29
CA VAL A 90 2.25 4.75 11.03
C VAL A 90 0.96 3.96 11.19
N ALA A 91 0.78 3.22 12.28
CA ALA A 91 -0.46 2.52 12.62
C ALA A 91 -1.66 3.47 12.67
N GLY A 92 -1.51 4.64 13.31
CA GLY A 92 -2.54 5.69 13.31
C GLY A 92 -2.92 6.16 11.89
N GLY A 93 -1.92 6.32 11.01
CA GLY A 93 -2.13 6.59 9.59
C GLY A 93 -2.92 5.48 8.88
N PHE A 94 -2.61 4.21 9.18
CA PHE A 94 -3.33 3.07 8.61
C PHE A 94 -4.80 3.02 9.05
N VAL A 95 -5.07 3.27 10.33
CA VAL A 95 -6.44 3.39 10.87
C VAL A 95 -7.18 4.54 10.20
N LEU A 96 -6.53 5.69 10.03
CA LEU A 96 -7.11 6.85 9.35
C LEU A 96 -7.45 6.52 7.89
N GLN A 97 -6.57 5.84 7.16
CA GLN A 97 -6.84 5.42 5.79
C GLN A 97 -8.02 4.43 5.71
N ALA A 98 -8.12 3.48 6.65
CA ALA A 98 -9.26 2.58 6.74
C ALA A 98 -10.58 3.35 6.96
N ALA A 99 -10.58 4.32 7.88
CA ALA A 99 -11.74 5.18 8.14
C ALA A 99 -12.13 6.01 6.90
N LEU A 100 -11.14 6.56 6.18
CA LEU A 100 -11.37 7.29 4.94
C LEU A 100 -12.00 6.38 3.87
N LEU A 101 -11.49 5.16 3.69
CA LEU A 101 -12.03 4.18 2.74
C LEU A 101 -13.49 3.81 3.08
N ILE A 102 -13.81 3.58 4.35
CA ILE A 102 -15.19 3.32 4.82
C ILE A 102 -16.09 4.52 4.53
N TRP A 103 -15.68 5.71 4.96
CA TRP A 103 -16.49 6.91 4.82
C TRP A 103 -16.76 7.27 3.35
N ILE A 104 -15.72 7.22 2.52
CA ILE A 104 -15.76 7.63 1.12
C ILE A 104 -16.40 6.56 0.23
N GLY A 105 -15.95 5.31 0.40
CA GLY A 105 -16.29 4.20 -0.47
C GLY A 105 -17.56 3.50 -0.05
N VAL A 106 -17.68 3.14 1.22
CA VAL A 106 -18.83 2.36 1.74
C VAL A 106 -20.03 3.26 1.99
N ILE A 107 -19.88 4.24 2.90
CA ILE A 107 -20.99 5.08 3.38
C ILE A 107 -21.45 6.04 2.30
N LYS A 108 -20.54 6.88 1.78
CA LYS A 108 -20.91 7.87 0.75
C LYS A 108 -21.09 7.25 -0.65
N GLY A 109 -20.66 6.01 -0.87
CA GLY A 109 -20.79 5.34 -2.17
C GLY A 109 -20.10 6.08 -3.32
N ARG A 110 -19.06 6.86 -3.04
CA ARG A 110 -18.43 7.72 -4.04
C ARG A 110 -17.13 7.14 -4.61
N LEU A 111 -16.84 5.88 -4.31
CA LEU A 111 -15.88 5.09 -5.09
C LEU A 111 -16.69 4.41 -6.19
N SER A 112 -16.25 4.55 -7.43
CA SER A 112 -16.88 3.93 -8.59
C SER A 112 -15.79 3.43 -9.54
N PHE A 113 -16.11 2.38 -10.28
CA PHE A 113 -15.23 1.80 -11.29
C PHE A 113 -15.89 1.92 -12.66
N GLY A 114 -15.10 2.29 -13.66
CA GLY A 114 -15.59 2.63 -14.98
C GLY A 114 -14.47 2.61 -16.01
N GLN A 115 -14.76 3.06 -17.22
CA GLN A 115 -13.74 3.14 -18.27
C GLN A 115 -12.71 4.22 -17.91
N VAL A 116 -11.45 3.84 -17.80
CA VAL A 116 -10.33 4.76 -17.60
C VAL A 116 -9.33 4.57 -18.74
N GLY A 117 -8.48 5.57 -19.01
CA GLY A 117 -7.52 5.49 -20.12
C GLY A 117 -6.63 4.23 -20.06
N ARG A 118 -6.18 3.74 -21.22
CA ARG A 118 -5.44 2.46 -21.36
C ARG A 118 -4.21 2.39 -20.44
N ALA A 119 -3.42 3.46 -20.39
CA ALA A 119 -2.24 3.54 -19.51
C ALA A 119 -2.62 3.44 -18.02
N ARG A 120 -3.71 4.09 -17.60
CA ARG A 120 -4.19 4.06 -16.21
C ARG A 120 -4.75 2.69 -15.83
N THR A 121 -5.42 2.04 -16.79
CA THR A 121 -5.89 0.66 -16.64
C THR A 121 -4.72 -0.31 -16.48
N ALA A 122 -3.68 -0.17 -17.31
CA ALA A 122 -2.48 -1.00 -17.20
C ALA A 122 -1.75 -0.79 -15.87
N LEU A 123 -1.51 0.46 -15.47
CA LEU A 123 -0.88 0.78 -14.19
C LEU A 123 -1.69 0.29 -12.99
N GLY A 124 -3.01 0.50 -13.00
CA GLY A 124 -3.88 0.05 -11.91
C GLY A 124 -3.88 -1.47 -11.75
N ASN A 125 -4.02 -2.22 -12.85
CA ASN A 125 -3.92 -3.68 -12.80
C ASN A 125 -2.51 -4.16 -12.42
N GLY A 126 -1.46 -3.51 -12.93
CA GLY A 126 -0.07 -3.83 -12.61
C GLY A 126 0.24 -3.65 -11.12
N LEU A 127 -0.27 -2.58 -10.49
CA LEU A 127 -0.13 -2.34 -9.05
C LEU A 127 -0.89 -3.34 -8.19
N ILE A 128 -2.11 -3.73 -8.57
CA ILE A 128 -2.84 -4.81 -7.88
C ILE A 128 -2.06 -6.12 -8.01
N LEU A 129 -1.54 -6.43 -9.20
CA LEU A 129 -0.75 -7.63 -9.45
C LEU A 129 0.55 -7.63 -8.66
N LEU A 130 1.23 -6.49 -8.62
CA LEU A 130 2.42 -6.31 -7.80
C LEU A 130 2.10 -6.54 -6.32
N GLY A 131 1.03 -5.94 -5.79
CA GLY A 131 0.63 -6.10 -4.39
C GLY A 131 0.23 -7.54 -4.01
N VAL A 132 -0.53 -8.22 -4.87
CA VAL A 132 -1.09 -9.55 -4.55
C VAL A 132 -0.11 -10.68 -4.85
N ILE A 133 0.67 -10.57 -5.94
CA ILE A 133 1.52 -11.66 -6.46
C ILE A 133 2.99 -11.22 -6.55
N GLY A 134 3.26 -10.00 -6.99
CA GLY A 134 4.62 -9.52 -7.23
C GLY A 134 5.48 -9.45 -5.98
N TYR A 135 4.99 -8.85 -4.88
CA TYR A 135 5.73 -8.76 -3.62
C TYR A 135 6.14 -10.15 -3.09
N PRO A 136 5.21 -11.13 -3.00
CA PRO A 136 5.61 -12.47 -2.58
C PRO A 136 6.73 -13.11 -3.41
N ILE A 137 6.70 -12.90 -4.73
CA ILE A 137 7.72 -13.41 -5.65
C ILE A 137 9.03 -12.65 -5.49
N LEU A 138 8.97 -11.33 -5.36
CA LEU A 138 10.15 -10.48 -5.14
C LEU A 138 10.85 -10.87 -3.83
N ASP A 139 10.09 -11.12 -2.77
CA ASP A 139 10.63 -11.53 -1.48
C ASP A 139 11.44 -12.82 -1.59
N LEU A 140 10.88 -13.83 -2.26
CA LEU A 140 11.59 -15.08 -2.56
C LEU A 140 12.82 -14.84 -3.45
N ALA A 141 12.71 -14.00 -4.48
CA ALA A 141 13.80 -13.69 -5.39
C ALA A 141 14.97 -12.95 -4.71
N PHE A 142 14.67 -12.14 -3.70
CA PHE A 142 15.66 -11.46 -2.86
C PHE A 142 16.15 -12.32 -1.68
N GLY A 143 15.82 -13.61 -1.67
CA GLY A 143 16.35 -14.58 -0.72
C GLY A 143 15.62 -14.62 0.63
N ARG A 144 14.45 -14.00 0.76
CA ARG A 144 13.61 -14.17 1.95
C ARG A 144 13.06 -15.60 1.97
N GLY A 145 13.10 -16.25 3.13
CA GLY A 145 12.48 -17.56 3.32
C GLY A 145 10.95 -17.48 3.20
N VAL A 146 10.26 -18.62 3.05
CA VAL A 146 8.80 -18.68 2.90
C VAL A 146 8.05 -17.98 4.05
N ALA A 147 8.58 -18.06 5.27
CA ALA A 147 8.01 -17.36 6.42
C ALA A 147 8.21 -15.84 6.37
N GLY A 148 9.20 -15.33 5.62
CA GLY A 148 9.52 -13.91 5.51
C GLY A 148 8.77 -13.19 4.38
N ILE A 149 7.88 -13.89 3.66
CA ILE A 149 7.14 -13.34 2.53
C ILE A 149 6.03 -12.39 3.01
N GLY A 150 6.04 -11.17 2.51
CA GLY A 150 4.97 -10.19 2.65
C GLY A 150 3.85 -10.44 1.65
N THR A 151 2.65 -10.72 2.16
CA THR A 151 1.44 -10.92 1.35
C THR A 151 0.48 -9.76 1.53
N PHE A 152 -0.40 -9.56 0.55
CA PHE A 152 -1.49 -8.59 0.65
C PHE A 152 -2.30 -8.83 1.93
N GLY A 153 -2.56 -7.76 2.69
CA GLY A 153 -3.29 -7.81 3.93
C GLY A 153 -2.52 -8.40 5.11
N SER A 154 -1.31 -8.93 4.94
CA SER A 154 -0.41 -9.26 6.06
C SER A 154 0.63 -8.17 6.29
N MET A 155 1.19 -7.63 5.21
CA MET A 155 2.24 -6.61 5.25
C MET A 155 1.79 -5.25 4.68
N PRO A 156 2.39 -4.14 5.16
CA PRO A 156 2.13 -2.77 4.67
C PRO A 156 2.29 -2.63 3.15
N ASP A 157 3.48 -2.92 2.64
CA ASP A 157 3.88 -2.64 1.25
C ASP A 157 2.97 -3.28 0.18
N PRO A 158 2.66 -4.59 0.22
CA PRO A 158 1.73 -5.20 -0.74
C PRO A 158 0.30 -4.63 -0.62
N THR A 159 -0.15 -4.31 0.59
CA THR A 159 -1.48 -3.72 0.84
C THR A 159 -1.58 -2.31 0.25
N VAL A 160 -0.53 -1.52 0.42
CA VAL A 160 -0.42 -0.17 -0.12
C VAL A 160 -0.37 -0.19 -1.65
N ALA A 161 0.43 -1.08 -2.26
CA ALA A 161 0.50 -1.23 -3.72
C ALA A 161 -0.86 -1.62 -4.32
N ALA A 162 -1.54 -2.62 -3.75
CA ALA A 162 -2.87 -3.02 -4.21
C ALA A 162 -3.90 -1.89 -4.06
N THR A 163 -3.85 -1.14 -2.95
CA THR A 163 -4.74 0.01 -2.71
C THR A 163 -4.53 1.09 -3.75
N LEU A 164 -3.28 1.47 -4.03
CA LEU A 164 -2.97 2.43 -5.08
C LEU A 164 -3.47 1.93 -6.44
N GLY A 165 -3.28 0.65 -6.76
CA GLY A 165 -3.80 0.06 -7.99
C GLY A 165 -5.32 0.18 -8.13
N VAL A 166 -6.08 -0.12 -7.08
CA VAL A 166 -7.55 0.07 -7.06
C VAL A 166 -7.92 1.54 -7.24
N LEU A 167 -7.26 2.46 -6.54
CA LEU A 167 -7.54 3.90 -6.65
C LEU A 167 -7.19 4.45 -8.05
N PHE A 168 -6.25 3.83 -8.75
CA PHE A 168 -5.95 4.17 -10.15
C PHE A 168 -7.10 3.78 -11.09
N LEU A 169 -7.73 2.63 -10.83
CA LEU A 169 -8.87 2.14 -11.61
C LEU A 169 -10.19 2.86 -11.28
N SER A 170 -10.26 3.61 -10.18
CA SER A 170 -11.47 4.39 -9.83
C SER A 170 -11.78 5.47 -10.89
N SER A 171 -13.06 5.58 -11.27
CA SER A 171 -13.59 6.50 -12.28
C SER A 171 -14.40 7.62 -11.61
N GLY A 172 -13.73 8.57 -10.98
CA GLY A 172 -14.36 9.72 -10.32
C GLY A 172 -13.37 10.83 -10.01
N LYS A 173 -13.86 11.96 -9.47
CA LYS A 173 -13.00 13.07 -9.04
C LYS A 173 -11.94 12.54 -8.06
N PRO A 174 -10.63 12.78 -8.33
CA PRO A 174 -9.57 12.26 -7.50
C PRO A 174 -9.72 12.76 -6.07
N ARG A 175 -9.82 11.83 -5.13
CA ARG A 175 -9.69 12.15 -3.71
C ARG A 175 -8.24 11.98 -3.34
N TRP A 176 -7.47 13.05 -3.57
CA TRP A 176 -6.06 13.15 -3.19
C TRP A 176 -5.81 12.69 -1.75
N ILE A 177 -6.78 12.91 -0.85
CA ILE A 177 -6.73 12.43 0.53
C ILE A 177 -6.59 10.90 0.66
N LEU A 178 -7.17 10.10 -0.25
CA LEU A 178 -7.04 8.63 -0.25
C LEU A 178 -5.70 8.17 -0.83
N LEU A 179 -4.97 9.04 -1.53
CA LEU A 179 -3.65 8.75 -2.10
C LEU A 179 -2.53 9.18 -1.15
N LEU A 180 -2.76 10.22 -0.34
CA LEU A 180 -1.75 10.81 0.54
C LEU A 180 -1.15 9.78 1.50
N ILE A 181 -1.99 9.07 2.25
CA ILE A 181 -1.51 8.10 3.25
C ILE A 181 -0.78 6.91 2.59
N PRO A 182 -1.31 6.25 1.54
CA PRO A 182 -0.59 5.21 0.81
C PRO A 182 0.77 5.66 0.25
N ILE A 183 0.85 6.88 -0.29
CA ILE A 183 2.11 7.44 -0.81
C ILE A 183 3.11 7.67 0.31
N LEU A 184 2.68 8.31 1.41
CA LEU A 184 3.54 8.57 2.56
C LEU A 184 4.05 7.26 3.18
N SER A 185 3.16 6.27 3.34
CA SER A 185 3.54 4.93 3.81
C SER A 185 4.55 4.27 2.89
N SER A 186 4.36 4.32 1.57
CA SER A 186 5.33 3.77 0.60
C SER A 186 6.69 4.47 0.67
N LEU A 187 6.70 5.80 0.84
CA LEU A 187 7.94 6.57 0.99
C LEU A 187 8.66 6.20 2.28
N LEU A 188 7.93 6.08 3.39
CA LEU A 188 8.47 5.67 4.69
C LEU A 188 9.07 4.26 4.62
N SER A 189 8.35 3.30 4.04
CA SER A 189 8.87 1.94 3.82
C SER A 189 10.13 1.93 2.95
N GLY A 190 10.12 2.66 1.82
CA GLY A 190 11.27 2.73 0.92
C GLY A 190 12.49 3.39 1.57
N ALA A 191 12.27 4.45 2.35
CA ALA A 191 13.32 5.12 3.12
C ALA A 191 13.92 4.18 4.18
N MET A 192 13.06 3.48 4.93
CA MET A 192 13.48 2.49 5.92
C MET A 192 14.28 1.35 5.28
N LEU A 193 13.77 0.76 4.19
CA LEU A 193 14.46 -0.32 3.46
C LEU A 193 15.80 0.15 2.89
N TYR A 194 15.88 1.38 2.40
CA TYR A 194 17.14 1.98 1.94
C TYR A 194 18.13 2.12 3.10
N ALA A 195 17.68 2.61 4.25
CA ALA A 195 18.52 2.72 5.46
C ALA A 195 19.01 1.35 5.95
N MET A 196 18.20 0.31 5.78
CA MET A 196 18.58 -1.09 6.07
C MET A 196 19.48 -1.72 5.00
N GLN A 197 19.75 -1.03 3.89
CA GLN A 197 20.43 -1.57 2.70
C GLN A 197 19.76 -2.83 2.12
N ALA A 198 18.43 -2.91 2.24
CA ALA A 198 17.65 -4.02 1.71
C ALA A 198 17.65 -3.99 0.17
N PRO A 199 17.89 -5.09 -0.56
CA PRO A 199 18.04 -5.07 -2.02
C PRO A 199 16.79 -4.59 -2.79
N ASP A 200 15.63 -4.64 -2.14
CA ASP A 200 14.32 -4.31 -2.68
C ASP A 200 13.81 -2.91 -2.30
N TRP A 201 14.64 -2.07 -1.66
CA TRP A 201 14.26 -0.73 -1.17
C TRP A 201 13.57 0.15 -2.22
N TRP A 202 13.99 0.03 -3.47
CA TRP A 202 13.50 0.84 -4.59
C TRP A 202 12.06 0.52 -4.97
N VAL A 203 11.55 -0.69 -4.67
CA VAL A 203 10.20 -1.13 -5.06
C VAL A 203 9.14 -0.23 -4.44
N ALA A 204 9.23 0.01 -3.12
CA ALA A 204 8.31 0.88 -2.39
C ALA A 204 8.38 2.33 -2.89
N LEU A 205 9.57 2.83 -3.24
CA LEU A 205 9.72 4.18 -3.81
C LEU A 205 9.15 4.31 -5.21
N VAL A 206 9.27 3.28 -6.04
CA VAL A 206 8.64 3.24 -7.37
C VAL A 206 7.11 3.24 -7.23
N VAL A 207 6.57 2.50 -6.26
CA VAL A 207 5.13 2.52 -5.92
C VAL A 207 4.70 3.92 -5.47
N ALA A 208 5.46 4.57 -4.59
CA ALA A 208 5.21 5.95 -4.16
C ALA A 208 5.23 6.93 -5.34
N GLY A 209 6.28 6.85 -6.18
CA GLY A 209 6.47 7.72 -7.34
C GLY A 209 5.35 7.58 -8.36
N MET A 210 4.87 6.35 -8.60
CA MET A 210 3.66 6.13 -9.40
C MET A 210 2.45 6.83 -8.79
N GLY A 211 2.22 6.68 -7.48
CA GLY A 211 1.15 7.36 -6.75
C GLY A 211 1.20 8.89 -6.91
N VAL A 212 2.38 9.48 -6.74
CA VAL A 212 2.61 10.93 -6.91
C VAL A 212 2.34 11.37 -8.35
N GLY A 213 2.87 10.65 -9.34
CA GLY A 213 2.65 10.93 -10.76
C GLY A 213 1.16 10.93 -11.15
N ALA A 214 0.35 10.12 -10.48
CA ALA A 214 -1.09 10.11 -10.69
C ALA A 214 -1.81 11.32 -10.06
N VAL A 215 -1.29 11.90 -8.99
CA VAL A 215 -1.80 13.17 -8.45
C VAL A 215 -1.58 14.28 -9.49
N PHE A 216 -0.36 14.41 -10.03
CA PHE A 216 -0.03 15.45 -11.00
C PHE A 216 -0.75 15.31 -12.34
N ARG A 217 -0.86 14.08 -12.88
CA ARG A 217 -1.56 13.82 -14.16
C ARG A 217 -3.09 13.97 -14.08
N ARG A 218 -3.67 14.00 -12.88
CA ARG A 218 -5.11 14.22 -12.68
C ARG A 218 -5.46 15.68 -12.36
N SER A 219 -4.47 16.51 -12.05
CA SER A 219 -4.62 17.94 -11.76
C SER A 219 -4.42 18.84 -12.98
N THR A 220 -3.90 18.31 -14.08
CA THR A 220 -3.90 18.99 -15.38
C THR A 220 -5.30 18.83 -15.97
N PRO A 221 -6.13 19.89 -16.05
CA PRO A 221 -7.31 19.84 -16.90
C PRO A 221 -6.77 19.57 -18.30
N ALA A 222 -7.40 18.64 -19.03
CA ALA A 222 -7.24 18.61 -20.47
C ALA A 222 -7.58 20.03 -20.93
N SER A 223 -6.56 20.78 -21.36
CA SER A 223 -6.76 22.09 -21.94
C SER A 223 -7.79 21.91 -23.05
N GLU A 224 -8.79 22.77 -23.02
CA GLU A 224 -9.88 22.80 -23.98
C GLU A 224 -9.30 22.73 -25.40
N SER A 225 -9.40 21.56 -26.01
CA SER A 225 -9.35 21.44 -27.46
C SER A 225 -10.75 21.75 -27.99
N HIS A 226 -11.17 23.00 -27.84
CA HIS A 226 -12.22 23.62 -28.64
C HIS A 226 -11.49 24.55 -29.64
N ILE A 227 -11.28 24.09 -30.88
CA ILE A 227 -12.07 24.52 -32.05
C ILE A 227 -12.00 26.05 -32.25
N ARG A 228 -11.03 26.55 -33.03
CA ARG A 228 -11.19 27.06 -34.40
C ARG A 228 -9.90 27.74 -34.87
#